data_AF-A0A8C9TDG4-F1
#
_entry.id   AF-A0A8C9TDG4-F1
#
_cell.length_a   1.000
_cell.length_b   1.000
_cell.length_c   1.000
_cell.angle_alpha   90.00
_cell.angle_beta   90.00
_cell.angle_gamma   90.00
#
_symmetry.space_group_name_H-M   'P 1'
#
loop_
_entity.id
_entity.type
_entity.pdbx_description
1 polymer ?
#
loop_
_entity_poly.entity_id
_entity_poly.type
_entity_poly.pdbx_seq_one_letter_code
_entity_poly.pdbx_strand_id
1 'polypeptide(L)'
;DRGKDLESSRRSPSSRCPQCKPDRCPPIPRCPAGRTRDACDCCWECGNGEGRLCDPDTYFGTFFGRCGEGLSCRAGPRDPFSDEIPKPRCVCNRQELLCGSDHKTYENMCQFRAARFRLRDRGRLTVTHFGPCRAKPVIVGPPGDVTGKEGSDVVFSCKVLSYPMAVIEWRKEGNGIFLPADDTNMMVEAHGGPRRFELTGWLQIQNIQRADQGTYTCAARSPFGEVSASAKLCVLDKGTICLIGGLKRCISVDGRSEEMGDEGRLRRLELRACIMWQAVSWLSPADPRYLAPTGPAASPDRPRDRVFPALFPESGL
;
A
#
# COMPACT_ATOMS: atom_id res chain seq x y z
N ASP A 1 -10.22 -27.43 -64.39
CA ASP A 1 -9.36 -28.61 -64.15
C ASP A 1 -7.89 -28.25 -64.16
N ARG A 2 -7.12 -28.46 -63.08
CA ARG A 2 -7.50 -28.91 -61.72
C ARG A 2 -6.62 -28.14 -60.72
N GLY A 3 -7.22 -27.67 -59.63
CA GLY A 3 -6.42 -27.35 -58.43
C GLY A 3 -5.97 -28.66 -57.78
N LYS A 4 -4.75 -28.68 -57.23
CA LYS A 4 -4.29 -29.65 -56.24
C LYS A 4 -3.15 -29.04 -55.40
N ASP A 5 -3.56 -28.48 -54.27
CA ASP A 5 -2.94 -28.73 -52.97
C ASP A 5 -1.42 -28.52 -52.87
N LEU A 6 -1.01 -27.25 -52.80
CA LEU A 6 0.16 -26.87 -52.02
C LEU A 6 -0.17 -26.99 -50.51
N GLU A 7 -0.35 -28.24 -50.06
CA GLU A 7 -0.37 -28.58 -48.64
C GLU A 7 1.04 -28.32 -48.09
N SER A 8 1.28 -27.08 -47.67
CA SER A 8 2.53 -26.65 -47.06
C SER A 8 2.76 -27.49 -45.81
N SER A 9 3.65 -28.48 -45.95
CA SER A 9 3.98 -29.45 -44.91
C SER A 9 4.53 -28.75 -43.66
N ARG A 10 3.63 -28.32 -42.78
CA ARG A 10 3.93 -27.93 -41.39
C ARG A 10 4.47 -29.15 -40.66
N ARG A 11 5.77 -29.43 -40.82
CA ARG A 11 6.46 -30.47 -40.06
C ARG A 11 6.23 -30.19 -38.59
N SER A 12 5.55 -31.13 -37.94
CA SER A 12 5.20 -31.01 -36.53
C SER A 12 6.48 -30.96 -35.65
N PRO A 13 6.42 -30.39 -34.44
CA PRO A 13 7.58 -30.26 -33.54
C PRO A 13 8.29 -31.58 -33.20
N SER A 14 7.59 -32.71 -33.41
CA SER A 14 8.01 -34.08 -33.13
C SER A 14 9.25 -34.56 -33.89
N SER A 15 9.75 -33.85 -34.91
CA SER A 15 10.86 -34.34 -35.75
C SER A 15 12.26 -34.32 -35.09
N ARG A 16 12.39 -33.82 -33.85
CA ARG A 16 13.65 -33.87 -33.07
C ARG A 16 13.55 -34.70 -31.79
N CYS A 17 12.35 -35.15 -31.43
CA CYS A 17 12.11 -35.92 -30.22
C CYS A 17 12.13 -37.42 -30.52
N PRO A 18 12.71 -38.26 -29.63
CA PRO A 18 12.56 -39.71 -29.75
C PRO A 18 11.09 -40.09 -29.55
N GLN A 19 10.69 -41.26 -30.06
CA GLN A 19 9.36 -41.80 -29.83
C GLN A 19 9.09 -41.92 -28.32
N CYS A 20 7.97 -41.35 -27.86
CA CYS A 20 7.61 -41.33 -26.45
C CYS A 20 7.48 -42.75 -25.88
N LYS A 21 8.07 -42.98 -24.70
CA LYS A 21 7.99 -44.24 -23.94
C LYS A 21 7.44 -43.94 -22.53
N PRO A 22 6.11 -43.95 -22.33
CA PRO A 22 5.49 -43.53 -21.07
C PRO A 22 6.01 -44.25 -19.83
N ASP A 23 6.35 -45.54 -19.96
CA ASP A 23 6.84 -46.38 -18.85
C ASP A 23 8.23 -45.96 -18.32
N ARG A 24 8.92 -45.07 -19.04
CA ARG A 24 10.23 -44.49 -18.63
C ARG A 24 10.10 -43.11 -17.99
N CYS A 25 8.89 -42.57 -17.87
CA CYS A 25 8.69 -41.25 -17.29
C CYS A 25 8.97 -41.25 -15.77
N PRO A 26 9.64 -40.22 -15.23
CA PRO A 26 9.94 -40.14 -13.81
C PRO A 26 8.66 -39.97 -12.98
N PRO A 27 8.66 -40.40 -11.70
CA PRO A 27 7.54 -40.18 -10.80
C PRO A 27 7.32 -38.68 -10.57
N ILE A 28 6.10 -38.22 -10.84
CA ILE A 28 5.76 -36.79 -10.84
C ILE A 28 5.65 -36.30 -9.39
N PRO A 29 6.43 -35.28 -8.96
CA PRO A 29 6.32 -34.73 -7.61
C PRO A 29 5.00 -33.96 -7.41
N ARG A 30 4.78 -33.46 -6.19
CA ARG A 30 3.59 -32.67 -5.85
C ARG A 30 3.68 -31.26 -6.44
N CYS A 31 3.02 -31.04 -7.59
CA CYS A 31 3.04 -29.78 -8.35
C CYS A 31 1.92 -28.79 -7.93
N PRO A 32 2.21 -27.68 -7.22
CA PRO A 32 1.16 -26.76 -6.74
C PRO A 32 0.51 -25.93 -7.85
N ALA A 33 1.19 -25.75 -8.98
CA ALA A 33 0.68 -25.08 -10.17
C ALA A 33 -0.01 -26.03 -11.18
N GLY A 34 -0.18 -27.31 -10.82
CA GLY A 34 -0.60 -28.34 -11.77
C GLY A 34 0.55 -28.89 -12.62
N ARG A 35 0.23 -29.72 -13.60
CA ARG A 35 1.19 -30.47 -14.43
C ARG A 35 1.19 -29.95 -15.85
N THR A 36 2.34 -30.01 -16.51
CA THR A 36 2.53 -29.78 -17.95
C THR A 36 3.14 -31.03 -18.58
N ARG A 37 3.07 -31.16 -19.91
CA ARG A 37 3.94 -32.10 -20.62
C ARG A 37 5.35 -31.50 -20.77
N ASP A 38 6.34 -32.38 -20.89
CA ASP A 38 7.73 -32.03 -21.20
C ASP A 38 7.88 -31.38 -22.61
N ALA A 39 9.11 -31.01 -22.98
CA ALA A 39 9.41 -30.38 -24.27
C ALA A 39 9.08 -31.26 -25.50
N CYS A 40 9.01 -32.57 -25.32
CA CYS A 40 8.69 -33.57 -26.35
C CYS A 40 7.24 -34.05 -26.30
N ASP A 41 6.40 -33.40 -25.48
CA ASP A 41 5.01 -33.76 -25.22
C ASP A 41 4.82 -35.24 -24.77
N CYS A 42 5.84 -35.81 -24.10
CA CYS A 42 5.86 -37.21 -23.67
C CYS A 42 5.49 -37.37 -22.20
N CYS A 43 6.40 -37.05 -21.27
CA CYS A 43 6.22 -37.20 -19.84
C CYS A 43 5.46 -36.02 -19.24
N TRP A 44 4.99 -36.20 -17.99
CA TRP A 44 4.39 -35.15 -17.19
C TRP A 44 5.40 -34.57 -16.21
N GLU A 45 5.44 -33.24 -16.13
CA GLU A 45 6.33 -32.48 -15.26
C GLU A 45 5.53 -31.46 -14.44
N CYS A 46 6.14 -30.87 -13.41
CA CYS A 46 5.54 -29.74 -12.73
C CYS A 46 5.68 -28.48 -13.58
N GLY A 47 4.55 -27.87 -13.93
CA GLY A 47 4.56 -26.60 -14.63
C GLY A 47 4.90 -25.43 -13.72
N ASN A 48 5.42 -24.36 -14.29
CA ASN A 48 5.72 -23.12 -13.59
C ASN A 48 4.45 -22.45 -13.05
N GLY A 49 4.53 -21.98 -11.80
CA GLY A 49 3.45 -21.24 -11.15
C GLY A 49 3.37 -19.77 -11.60
N GLU A 50 2.28 -19.10 -11.26
CA GLU A 50 2.07 -17.69 -11.60
C GLU A 50 3.24 -16.79 -11.16
N GLY A 51 3.62 -15.84 -12.02
CA GLY A 51 4.74 -14.92 -11.82
C GLY A 51 6.13 -15.51 -12.07
N ARG A 52 6.29 -16.84 -12.16
CA ARG A 52 7.55 -17.48 -12.57
C ARG A 52 7.84 -17.24 -14.04
N LEU A 53 9.12 -17.23 -14.40
CA LEU A 53 9.58 -17.21 -15.79
C LEU A 53 9.13 -18.49 -16.50
N CYS A 54 9.00 -18.41 -17.82
CA CYS A 54 8.59 -19.53 -18.68
C CYS A 54 9.11 -19.33 -20.09
N ASP A 55 9.16 -20.40 -20.87
CA ASP A 55 9.50 -20.33 -22.29
C ASP A 55 8.21 -20.20 -23.12
N PRO A 56 8.06 -19.15 -23.96
CA PRO A 56 6.86 -18.96 -24.77
C PRO A 56 6.82 -19.94 -25.96
N ASP A 57 7.99 -20.21 -26.54
CA ASP A 57 8.20 -21.17 -27.63
C ASP A 57 9.19 -22.24 -27.18
N THR A 58 8.73 -23.47 -26.93
CA THR A 58 9.63 -24.58 -26.54
C THR A 58 10.47 -25.14 -27.69
N TYR A 59 10.45 -24.49 -28.86
CA TYR A 59 11.12 -24.93 -30.09
C TYR A 59 12.64 -24.73 -30.07
N PHE A 60 13.11 -23.76 -29.27
CA PHE A 60 14.54 -23.42 -29.13
C PHE A 60 15.15 -23.93 -27.81
N GLY A 61 14.41 -24.76 -27.06
CA GLY A 61 14.79 -25.29 -25.76
C GLY A 61 13.80 -24.90 -24.66
N THR A 62 13.92 -25.55 -23.52
CA THR A 62 13.16 -25.23 -22.30
C THR A 62 14.12 -24.84 -21.19
N PHE A 63 14.50 -23.55 -21.13
CA PHE A 63 15.41 -23.04 -20.12
C PHE A 63 14.69 -22.71 -18.81
N PHE A 64 13.48 -22.14 -18.90
CA PHE A 64 12.65 -21.83 -17.73
C PHE A 64 11.57 -22.89 -17.49
N GLY A 65 11.09 -23.57 -18.53
CA GLY A 65 10.02 -24.56 -18.51
C GLY A 65 8.64 -24.00 -18.87
N ARG A 66 7.69 -24.90 -19.14
CA ARG A 66 6.29 -24.56 -19.48
C ARG A 66 5.47 -24.17 -18.24
N CYS A 67 4.41 -23.39 -18.44
CA CYS A 67 3.50 -23.01 -17.36
C CYS A 67 2.60 -24.16 -16.88
N GLY A 68 2.12 -24.05 -15.64
CA GLY A 68 1.16 -24.99 -15.05
C GLY A 68 -0.26 -24.93 -15.61
N GLU A 69 -1.14 -25.72 -15.03
CA GLU A 69 -2.52 -25.90 -15.52
C GLU A 69 -3.34 -24.61 -15.36
N GLY A 70 -3.86 -24.09 -16.48
CA GLY A 70 -4.65 -22.85 -16.50
C GLY A 70 -3.81 -21.55 -16.48
N LEU A 71 -2.50 -21.66 -16.70
CA LEU A 71 -1.57 -20.54 -16.84
C LEU A 71 -1.09 -20.44 -18.30
N SER A 72 -0.94 -19.22 -18.82
CA SER A 72 -0.29 -18.95 -20.12
C SER A 72 1.07 -18.29 -19.91
N CYS A 73 2.06 -18.64 -20.72
CA CYS A 73 3.31 -17.90 -20.79
C CYS A 73 3.10 -16.61 -21.61
N ARG A 74 3.35 -15.43 -21.01
CA ARG A 74 3.14 -14.13 -21.67
C ARG A 74 4.30 -13.18 -21.37
N ALA A 75 4.76 -12.45 -22.38
CA ALA A 75 5.65 -11.32 -22.19
C ALA A 75 4.90 -10.15 -21.51
N GLY A 76 5.60 -9.36 -20.71
CA GLY A 76 5.09 -8.09 -20.22
C GLY A 76 4.97 -7.04 -21.33
N PRO A 77 4.31 -5.89 -21.09
CA PRO A 77 4.42 -4.75 -21.98
C PRO A 77 5.89 -4.35 -22.12
N ARG A 78 6.31 -3.99 -23.35
CA ARG A 78 7.63 -3.39 -23.57
C ARG A 78 7.60 -1.95 -23.05
N ASP A 79 8.62 -1.57 -22.29
CA ASP A 79 8.84 -0.18 -21.93
C ASP A 79 9.47 0.54 -23.14
N PRO A 80 8.87 1.61 -23.69
CA PRO A 80 9.47 2.36 -24.80
C PRO A 80 10.80 3.03 -24.46
N PHE A 81 11.13 3.18 -23.16
CA PHE A 81 12.32 3.85 -22.67
C PHE A 81 13.44 2.88 -22.23
N SER A 82 13.24 1.56 -22.42
CA SER A 82 14.23 0.54 -22.06
C SER A 82 14.44 -0.47 -23.19
N ASP A 83 15.70 -0.73 -23.51
CA ASP A 83 16.10 -1.81 -24.42
C ASP A 83 15.93 -3.22 -23.79
N GLU A 84 15.58 -3.32 -22.50
CA GLU A 84 15.34 -4.61 -21.85
C GLU A 84 14.06 -5.28 -22.37
N ILE A 85 14.23 -6.38 -23.11
CA ILE A 85 13.10 -7.21 -23.54
C ILE A 85 12.45 -7.85 -22.30
N PRO A 86 11.15 -7.60 -22.02
CA PRO A 86 10.49 -8.08 -20.82
C PRO A 86 10.37 -9.61 -20.82
N LYS A 87 11.09 -10.25 -19.88
CA LYS A 87 11.16 -11.72 -19.79
C LYS A 87 9.75 -12.31 -19.53
N PRO A 88 9.32 -13.30 -20.34
CA PRO A 88 7.97 -13.84 -20.24
C PRO A 88 7.73 -14.63 -18.95
N ARG A 89 6.49 -14.55 -18.45
CA ARG A 89 6.05 -15.12 -17.17
C ARG A 89 4.72 -15.85 -17.29
N CYS A 90 4.48 -16.79 -16.40
CA CYS A 90 3.20 -17.47 -16.28
C CYS A 90 2.14 -16.55 -15.67
N VAL A 91 1.02 -16.36 -16.38
CA VAL A 91 -0.11 -15.52 -15.99
C VAL A 91 -1.39 -16.36 -15.97
N CYS A 92 -2.23 -16.26 -14.94
CA CYS A 92 -3.45 -17.06 -14.86
C CYS A 92 -4.45 -16.68 -15.95
N ASN A 93 -5.10 -17.69 -16.54
CA ASN A 93 -6.08 -17.49 -17.62
C ASN A 93 -7.42 -16.93 -17.12
N ARG A 94 -7.70 -17.00 -15.81
CA ARG A 94 -8.95 -16.51 -15.19
C ARG A 94 -8.65 -15.50 -14.07
N GLN A 95 -8.50 -14.22 -14.43
CA GLN A 95 -8.18 -13.10 -13.54
C GLN A 95 -9.41 -12.61 -12.72
N GLU A 96 -10.24 -13.55 -12.27
CA GLU A 96 -11.44 -13.29 -11.48
C GLU A 96 -11.14 -13.50 -10.00
N LEU A 97 -11.36 -12.45 -9.21
CA LEU A 97 -11.31 -12.49 -7.75
C LEU A 97 -12.33 -13.51 -7.22
N LEU A 98 -11.98 -14.19 -6.13
CA LEU A 98 -12.88 -15.13 -5.46
C LEU A 98 -12.59 -15.20 -3.95
N CYS A 99 -13.62 -15.52 -3.17
CA CYS A 99 -13.53 -15.73 -1.74
C CYS A 99 -13.43 -17.22 -1.42
N GLY A 100 -12.38 -17.62 -0.69
CA GLY A 100 -12.23 -18.98 -0.18
C GLY A 100 -13.04 -19.23 1.11
N SER A 101 -13.22 -20.50 1.47
CA SER A 101 -13.81 -20.92 2.75
C SER A 101 -12.94 -20.57 3.96
N ASP A 102 -11.69 -20.17 3.73
CA ASP A 102 -10.74 -19.61 4.69
C ASP A 102 -10.91 -18.10 4.90
N HIS A 103 -11.98 -17.49 4.36
CA HIS A 103 -12.23 -16.04 4.38
C HIS A 103 -11.11 -15.20 3.73
N LYS A 104 -10.29 -15.83 2.87
CA LYS A 104 -9.26 -15.14 2.10
C LYS A 104 -9.74 -14.83 0.68
N THR A 105 -9.56 -13.58 0.26
CA THR A 105 -9.67 -13.19 -1.14
C THR A 105 -8.45 -13.71 -1.91
N TYR A 106 -8.70 -14.41 -3.01
CA TYR A 106 -7.69 -14.84 -3.98
C TYR A 106 -7.84 -14.01 -5.24
N GLU A 107 -6.73 -13.55 -5.83
CA GLU A 107 -6.73 -12.69 -7.02
C GLU A 107 -7.29 -13.40 -8.25
N ASN A 108 -7.08 -14.73 -8.32
CA ASN A 108 -7.49 -15.58 -9.42
C ASN A 108 -7.60 -17.06 -9.00
N MET A 109 -8.17 -17.86 -9.91
CA MET A 109 -8.34 -19.30 -9.74
C MET A 109 -7.01 -20.08 -9.58
N CYS A 110 -5.92 -19.60 -10.17
CA CYS A 110 -4.62 -20.28 -10.11
C CYS A 110 -4.00 -20.18 -8.71
N GLN A 111 -4.07 -19.00 -8.07
CA GLN A 111 -3.66 -18.81 -6.67
C GLN A 111 -4.50 -19.66 -5.71
N PHE A 112 -5.82 -19.70 -5.91
CA PHE A 112 -6.72 -20.52 -5.11
C PHE A 112 -6.40 -22.02 -5.22
N ARG A 113 -6.21 -22.53 -6.45
CA ARG A 113 -5.80 -23.93 -6.69
C ARG A 113 -4.47 -24.24 -6.00
N ALA A 114 -3.49 -23.35 -6.10
CA ALA A 114 -2.17 -23.52 -5.50
C ALA A 114 -2.21 -23.43 -3.96
N ALA A 115 -3.12 -22.66 -3.36
CA ALA A 115 -3.35 -22.65 -1.91
C ALA A 115 -4.03 -23.95 -1.45
N ARG A 116 -5.11 -24.36 -2.12
CA ARG A 116 -5.83 -25.63 -1.86
C ARG A 116 -4.89 -26.83 -1.90
N PHE A 117 -3.99 -26.88 -2.88
CA PHE A 117 -3.00 -27.95 -3.01
C PHE A 117 -2.00 -28.02 -1.84
N ARG A 118 -1.59 -26.86 -1.31
CA ARG A 118 -0.64 -26.79 -0.18
C ARG A 118 -1.24 -27.25 1.14
N LEU A 119 -2.56 -27.15 1.31
CA LEU A 119 -3.26 -27.51 2.55
C LEU A 119 -3.31 -29.03 2.83
N ARG A 120 -2.96 -29.88 1.85
CA ARG A 120 -3.01 -31.35 1.96
C ARG A 120 -4.40 -31.81 2.45
N ASP A 121 -4.45 -32.38 3.66
CA ASP A 121 -5.63 -32.93 4.33
C ASP A 121 -6.07 -32.06 5.53
N ARG A 122 -5.43 -30.92 5.80
CA ARG A 122 -5.75 -30.04 6.95
C ARG A 122 -7.05 -29.23 6.80
N GLY A 123 -7.80 -29.45 5.72
CA GLY A 123 -9.07 -28.79 5.47
C GLY A 123 -9.37 -28.66 3.97
N ARG A 124 -10.62 -28.94 3.60
CA ARG A 124 -11.10 -28.82 2.22
C ARG A 124 -11.37 -27.34 1.90
N LEU A 125 -10.37 -26.64 1.34
CA LEU A 125 -10.56 -25.27 0.85
C LEU A 125 -11.50 -25.26 -0.37
N THR A 126 -12.68 -24.64 -0.23
CA THR A 126 -13.68 -24.47 -1.28
C THR A 126 -13.85 -23.00 -1.67
N VAL A 127 -14.42 -22.75 -2.85
CA VAL A 127 -14.84 -21.40 -3.25
C VAL A 127 -16.18 -21.12 -2.56
N THR A 128 -16.27 -20.02 -1.82
CA THR A 128 -17.51 -19.57 -1.18
C THR A 128 -18.37 -18.80 -2.17
N HIS A 129 -17.76 -17.86 -2.89
CA HIS A 129 -18.36 -17.14 -4.02
C HIS A 129 -17.29 -16.41 -4.84
N PHE A 130 -17.66 -15.91 -6.02
CA PHE A 130 -16.80 -15.02 -6.82
C PHE A 130 -16.85 -13.57 -6.29
N GLY A 131 -15.80 -12.80 -6.53
CA GLY A 131 -15.52 -11.50 -5.91
C GLY A 131 -14.73 -11.60 -4.60
N PRO A 132 -14.31 -10.47 -4.00
CA PRO A 132 -13.59 -10.45 -2.72
C PRO A 132 -14.39 -11.08 -1.58
N CYS A 133 -13.73 -11.54 -0.52
CA CYS A 133 -14.45 -11.86 0.71
C CYS A 133 -15.11 -10.62 1.31
N ARG A 134 -16.33 -10.79 1.82
CA ARG A 134 -17.09 -9.71 2.46
C ARG A 134 -16.48 -9.36 3.81
N ALA A 135 -16.23 -8.08 4.05
CA ALA A 135 -15.57 -7.60 5.27
C ALA A 135 -16.02 -6.18 5.63
N LYS A 136 -15.67 -5.74 6.85
CA LYS A 136 -15.77 -4.32 7.22
C LYS A 136 -14.93 -3.45 6.27
N PRO A 137 -15.30 -2.18 6.03
CA PRO A 137 -14.51 -1.30 5.16
C PRO A 137 -13.12 -1.04 5.75
N VAL A 138 -12.18 -0.62 4.91
CA VAL A 138 -10.81 -0.28 5.32
C VAL A 138 -10.44 1.09 4.74
N ILE A 139 -10.16 2.05 5.62
CA ILE A 139 -9.66 3.37 5.20
C ILE A 139 -8.19 3.20 4.76
N VAL A 140 -7.92 3.44 3.48
CA VAL A 140 -6.58 3.35 2.87
C VAL A 140 -5.94 4.71 2.59
N GLY A 141 -6.75 5.77 2.62
CA GLY A 141 -6.31 7.16 2.63
C GLY A 141 -7.16 7.94 3.62
N PRO A 142 -6.76 8.05 4.90
CA PRO A 142 -7.48 8.87 5.86
C PRO A 142 -7.41 10.35 5.46
N PRO A 143 -8.37 11.17 5.89
CA PRO A 143 -8.26 12.62 5.74
C PRO A 143 -7.05 13.14 6.50
N GLY A 144 -6.41 14.18 5.96
CA GLY A 144 -5.29 14.88 6.58
C GLY A 144 -5.71 16.26 7.09
N ASP A 145 -5.02 16.75 8.11
CA ASP A 145 -5.25 18.07 8.69
C ASP A 145 -5.03 19.19 7.65
N VAL A 146 -5.94 20.17 7.63
CA VAL A 146 -5.93 21.30 6.69
C VAL A 146 -5.89 22.61 7.46
N THR A 147 -5.05 23.54 6.99
CA THR A 147 -5.05 24.94 7.45
C THR A 147 -5.50 25.83 6.30
N GLY A 148 -6.64 26.50 6.45
CA GLY A 148 -7.17 27.47 5.48
C GLY A 148 -7.18 28.89 6.04
N LYS A 149 -7.28 29.89 5.16
CA LYS A 149 -7.57 31.28 5.57
C LYS A 149 -9.07 31.53 5.58
N GLU A 150 -9.55 32.36 6.49
CA GLU A 150 -10.97 32.76 6.51
C GLU A 150 -11.38 33.35 5.15
N GLY A 151 -12.48 32.84 4.59
CA GLY A 151 -12.96 33.17 3.25
C GLY A 151 -12.32 32.37 2.09
N SER A 152 -11.43 31.41 2.37
CA SER A 152 -10.95 30.43 1.38
C SER A 152 -11.77 29.13 1.41
N ASP A 153 -11.61 28.31 0.38
CA ASP A 153 -12.26 26.99 0.29
C ASP A 153 -11.28 25.89 0.73
N VAL A 154 -11.81 24.84 1.37
CA VAL A 154 -11.04 23.65 1.78
C VAL A 154 -11.74 22.37 1.35
N VAL A 155 -10.96 21.32 1.10
CA VAL A 155 -11.47 20.00 0.72
C VAL A 155 -10.75 18.92 1.54
N PHE A 156 -11.52 18.12 2.26
CA PHE A 156 -11.06 16.86 2.83
C PHE A 156 -11.34 15.71 1.85
N SER A 157 -10.50 14.67 1.87
CA SER A 157 -10.73 13.45 1.10
C SER A 157 -10.49 12.21 1.98
N CYS A 158 -11.27 11.16 1.74
CA CYS A 158 -11.25 9.93 2.50
C CYS A 158 -11.38 8.73 1.55
N LYS A 159 -10.31 7.94 1.41
CA LYS A 159 -10.24 6.78 0.50
C LYS A 159 -10.46 5.49 1.27
N VAL A 160 -11.39 4.67 0.79
CA VAL A 160 -11.88 3.46 1.45
C VAL A 160 -11.87 2.29 0.47
N LEU A 161 -11.36 1.14 0.88
CA LEU A 161 -11.61 -0.14 0.22
C LEU A 161 -12.77 -0.85 0.92
N SER A 162 -13.80 -1.28 0.18
CA SER A 162 -14.94 -2.01 0.76
C SER A 162 -15.60 -2.97 -0.22
N TYR A 163 -15.83 -4.21 0.23
CA TYR A 163 -16.72 -5.16 -0.43
C TYR A 163 -17.64 -5.83 0.61
N PRO A 164 -18.98 -5.67 0.52
CA PRO A 164 -19.72 -4.83 -0.43
C PRO A 164 -19.36 -3.34 -0.30
N MET A 165 -19.78 -2.52 -1.27
CA MET A 165 -19.55 -1.07 -1.25
C MET A 165 -20.09 -0.45 0.05
N ALA A 166 -19.32 0.47 0.63
CA ALA A 166 -19.71 1.21 1.82
C ALA A 166 -20.42 2.50 1.46
N VAL A 167 -21.23 3.02 2.38
CA VAL A 167 -21.64 4.44 2.38
C VAL A 167 -20.57 5.23 3.13
N ILE A 168 -20.16 6.37 2.59
CA ILE A 168 -19.24 7.31 3.25
C ILE A 168 -20.07 8.49 3.77
N GLU A 169 -19.98 8.75 5.07
CA GLU A 169 -20.68 9.80 5.80
C GLU A 169 -19.64 10.71 6.45
N TRP A 170 -19.87 12.03 6.46
CA TRP A 170 -19.02 12.98 7.18
C TRP A 170 -19.76 13.55 8.39
N ARG A 171 -19.04 13.79 9.48
CA ARG A 171 -19.58 14.41 10.71
C ARG A 171 -18.58 15.39 11.30
N LYS A 172 -19.06 16.50 11.87
CA LYS A 172 -18.25 17.42 12.68
C LYS A 172 -18.30 17.00 14.15
N GLU A 173 -17.15 16.89 14.79
CA GLU A 173 -17.03 16.54 16.21
C GLU A 173 -17.71 17.61 17.08
N GLY A 174 -18.42 17.17 18.13
CA GLY A 174 -19.25 18.03 19.00
C GLY A 174 -20.73 18.09 18.61
N ASN A 175 -21.07 18.10 17.32
CA ASN A 175 -22.47 18.17 16.86
C ASN A 175 -23.11 16.79 16.64
N GLY A 176 -22.33 15.77 16.22
CA GLY A 176 -22.83 14.41 15.98
C GLY A 176 -23.74 14.23 14.76
N ILE A 177 -24.14 15.33 14.11
CA ILE A 177 -24.95 15.37 12.89
C ILE A 177 -24.09 15.05 11.67
N PHE A 178 -24.69 14.38 10.68
CA PHE A 178 -24.07 14.11 9.39
C PHE A 178 -24.13 15.33 8.45
N LEU A 179 -22.99 15.67 7.85
CA LEU A 179 -22.86 16.76 6.90
C LEU A 179 -23.43 16.38 5.51
N PRO A 180 -23.96 17.34 4.73
CA PRO A 180 -23.92 18.80 4.97
C PRO A 180 -24.98 19.33 5.94
N ALA A 181 -25.89 18.52 6.47
CA ALA A 181 -26.97 18.98 7.36
C ALA A 181 -27.73 20.18 6.76
N ASP A 182 -27.83 21.29 7.50
CA ASP A 182 -28.36 22.58 7.05
C ASP A 182 -27.24 23.59 6.66
N ASP A 183 -25.96 23.17 6.67
CA ASP A 183 -24.80 24.03 6.41
C ASP A 183 -24.66 24.29 4.90
N THR A 184 -25.20 25.42 4.43
CA THR A 184 -25.21 25.80 3.01
C THR A 184 -23.84 26.02 2.37
N ASN A 185 -22.77 26.10 3.17
CA ASN A 185 -21.39 26.22 2.70
C ASN A 185 -20.66 24.87 2.58
N MET A 186 -21.31 23.74 2.91
CA MET A 186 -20.71 22.41 2.87
C MET A 186 -21.31 21.53 1.76
N MET A 187 -20.46 20.73 1.12
CA MET A 187 -20.86 19.76 0.11
C MET A 187 -20.13 18.43 0.33
N VAL A 188 -20.90 17.33 0.30
CA VAL A 188 -20.39 15.97 0.46
C VAL A 188 -20.63 15.19 -0.83
N GLU A 189 -19.58 14.60 -1.37
CA GLU A 189 -19.61 13.77 -2.57
C GLU A 189 -18.90 12.44 -2.33
N ALA A 190 -19.32 11.37 -3.00
CA ALA A 190 -18.65 10.07 -2.94
C ALA A 190 -18.72 9.34 -4.28
N HIS A 191 -17.56 8.91 -4.78
CA HIS A 191 -17.42 8.24 -6.08
C HIS A 191 -16.47 7.03 -6.00
N GLY A 192 -16.57 6.15 -6.99
CA GLY A 192 -15.64 5.03 -7.17
C GLY A 192 -14.22 5.52 -7.47
N GLY A 193 -13.23 4.85 -6.87
CA GLY A 193 -11.82 5.08 -7.16
C GLY A 193 -11.34 4.34 -8.42
N PRO A 194 -10.09 4.57 -8.87
CA PRO A 194 -9.52 3.90 -10.04
C PRO A 194 -9.27 2.39 -9.83
N ARG A 195 -9.26 1.93 -8.57
CA ARG A 195 -9.09 0.52 -8.20
C ARG A 195 -10.45 -0.10 -7.90
N ARG A 196 -10.63 -1.38 -8.27
CA ARG A 196 -11.87 -2.12 -7.95
C ARG A 196 -12.11 -2.10 -6.45
N PHE A 197 -13.36 -1.86 -6.05
CA PHE A 197 -13.79 -1.79 -4.63
C PHE A 197 -13.20 -0.62 -3.85
N GLU A 198 -12.57 0.35 -4.52
CA GLU A 198 -12.17 1.62 -3.93
C GLU A 198 -13.30 2.65 -4.08
N LEU A 199 -13.52 3.42 -3.01
CA LEU A 199 -14.42 4.56 -2.94
C LEU A 199 -13.63 5.73 -2.38
N THR A 200 -13.84 6.93 -2.91
CA THR A 200 -13.34 8.16 -2.28
C THR A 200 -14.54 9.03 -1.94
N GLY A 201 -14.60 9.51 -0.71
CA GLY A 201 -15.53 10.54 -0.26
C GLY A 201 -14.79 11.87 -0.08
N TRP A 202 -15.42 12.96 -0.47
CA TRP A 202 -14.93 14.31 -0.29
C TRP A 202 -15.91 15.12 0.56
N LEU A 203 -15.36 16.05 1.34
CA LEU A 203 -16.10 17.10 2.02
C LEU A 203 -15.46 18.42 1.60
N GLN A 204 -16.18 19.22 0.83
CA GLN A 204 -15.82 20.60 0.50
C GLN A 204 -16.51 21.55 1.47
N ILE A 205 -15.78 22.53 1.97
CA ILE A 205 -16.31 23.65 2.77
C ILE A 205 -15.86 24.93 2.07
N GLN A 206 -16.83 25.71 1.59
CA GLN A 206 -16.60 26.97 0.88
C GLN A 206 -16.59 28.16 1.84
N ASN A 207 -15.84 29.21 1.49
CA ASN A 207 -15.81 30.48 2.22
C ASN A 207 -15.68 30.27 3.75
N ILE A 208 -14.67 29.51 4.20
CA ILE A 208 -14.59 29.04 5.59
C ILE A 208 -14.60 30.20 6.59
N GLN A 209 -15.36 30.04 7.67
CA GLN A 209 -15.47 30.99 8.77
C GLN A 209 -14.78 30.47 10.03
N ARG A 210 -14.50 31.34 11.00
CA ARG A 210 -13.97 30.92 12.32
C ARG A 210 -14.79 29.82 13.01
N ALA A 211 -16.11 29.80 12.80
CA ALA A 211 -17.01 28.76 13.32
C ALA A 211 -16.83 27.38 12.66
N ASP A 212 -16.25 27.29 11.46
CA ASP A 212 -15.99 26.02 10.77
C ASP A 212 -14.80 25.26 11.34
N GLN A 213 -13.94 25.93 12.12
CA GLN A 213 -12.82 25.31 12.82
C GLN A 213 -13.28 24.14 13.70
N GLY A 214 -12.57 23.01 13.64
CA GLY A 214 -12.94 21.81 14.39
C GLY A 214 -12.37 20.52 13.80
N THR A 215 -12.76 19.39 14.38
CA THR A 215 -12.43 18.05 13.86
C THR A 215 -13.55 17.55 12.95
N TYR A 216 -13.18 17.08 11.76
CA TYR A 216 -14.08 16.44 10.79
C TYR A 216 -13.74 14.95 10.71
N THR A 217 -14.75 14.11 10.86
CA THR A 217 -14.61 12.64 10.80
C THR A 217 -15.30 12.10 9.56
N CYS A 218 -14.54 11.37 8.75
CA CYS A 218 -15.08 10.45 7.75
C CYS A 218 -15.44 9.13 8.43
N ALA A 219 -16.67 8.65 8.22
CA ALA A 219 -17.13 7.33 8.63
C ALA A 219 -17.55 6.53 7.40
N ALA A 220 -17.13 5.27 7.29
CA ALA A 220 -17.48 4.37 6.21
C ALA A 220 -18.21 3.15 6.76
N ARG A 221 -19.46 2.95 6.32
CA ARG A 221 -20.39 1.93 6.84
C ARG A 221 -20.70 0.88 5.78
N SER A 222 -20.56 -0.39 6.12
CA SER A 222 -21.13 -1.51 5.35
C SER A 222 -21.90 -2.46 6.29
N PRO A 223 -22.68 -3.43 5.75
CA PRO A 223 -23.35 -4.44 6.57
C PRO A 223 -22.43 -5.32 7.43
N PHE A 224 -21.11 -5.22 7.24
CA PHE A 224 -20.09 -5.98 7.96
C PHE A 224 -19.30 -5.12 8.97
N GLY A 225 -19.61 -3.83 9.11
CA GLY A 225 -19.06 -2.94 10.13
C GLY A 225 -18.88 -1.48 9.69
N GLU A 226 -18.48 -0.64 10.63
CA GLU A 226 -18.06 0.75 10.42
C GLU A 226 -16.56 0.91 10.69
N VAL A 227 -15.91 1.82 9.96
CA VAL A 227 -14.59 2.37 10.31
C VAL A 227 -14.62 3.88 10.13
N SER A 228 -13.83 4.62 10.92
CA SER A 228 -13.78 6.08 10.84
C SER A 228 -12.38 6.63 11.03
N ALA A 229 -12.09 7.76 10.40
CA ALA A 229 -10.85 8.53 10.57
C ALA A 229 -11.15 10.04 10.59
N SER A 230 -10.35 10.78 11.34
CA SER A 230 -10.58 12.21 11.62
C SER A 230 -9.42 13.07 11.16
N ALA A 231 -9.72 14.31 10.78
CA ALA A 231 -8.77 15.37 10.49
C ALA A 231 -9.24 16.71 11.08
N LYS A 232 -8.30 17.63 11.32
CA LYS A 232 -8.60 18.96 11.88
C LYS A 232 -8.59 20.02 10.78
N LEU A 233 -9.59 20.89 10.81
CA LEU A 233 -9.57 22.18 10.14
C LEU A 233 -9.05 23.24 11.10
N CYS A 234 -7.98 23.93 10.71
CA CYS A 234 -7.50 25.14 11.36
C CYS A 234 -7.80 26.34 10.45
N VAL A 235 -8.48 27.36 10.97
CA VAL A 235 -8.75 28.60 10.24
C VAL A 235 -7.72 29.67 10.66
N LEU A 236 -7.29 30.51 9.74
CA LEU A 236 -6.42 31.67 9.99
C LEU A 236 -7.20 32.95 9.69
N ASP A 237 -7.06 33.98 10.53
CA ASP A 237 -7.72 35.27 10.28
C ASP A 237 -7.23 35.92 8.99
N LYS A 238 -8.05 36.80 8.43
CA LYS A 238 -7.71 37.61 7.24
C LYS A 238 -6.41 38.43 7.43
N GLY A 239 -6.01 38.74 8.67
CA GLY A 239 -4.74 39.40 9.00
C GLY A 239 -3.53 38.48 9.22
N THR A 240 -3.69 37.14 9.19
CA THR A 240 -2.61 36.21 9.54
C THR A 240 -1.65 35.94 8.36
N ILE A 241 -0.38 36.33 8.51
CA ILE A 241 0.69 36.05 7.55
C ILE A 241 1.30 34.67 7.83
N CYS A 242 1.12 33.73 6.90
CA CYS A 242 1.75 32.41 6.99
C CYS A 242 3.12 32.44 6.30
N LEU A 243 4.21 32.49 7.08
CA LEU A 243 5.57 32.40 6.56
C LEU A 243 5.89 30.95 6.16
N ILE A 244 5.97 30.68 4.86
CA ILE A 244 6.26 29.34 4.33
C ILE A 244 7.77 29.06 4.43
N GLY A 245 8.23 28.62 5.60
CA GLY A 245 9.64 28.36 5.87
C GLY A 245 9.89 27.13 6.74
N GLY A 246 9.98 25.94 6.12
CA GLY A 246 10.48 24.69 6.71
C GLY A 246 9.60 24.01 7.77
N LEU A 247 9.01 24.76 8.69
CA LEU A 247 8.05 24.28 9.69
C LEU A 247 6.68 24.92 9.45
N LYS A 248 5.63 24.10 9.42
CA LYS A 248 4.23 24.56 9.38
C LYS A 248 3.85 25.27 10.68
N ARG A 249 4.20 26.54 10.83
CA ARG A 249 3.78 27.40 11.96
C ARG A 249 3.19 28.70 11.41
N CYS A 250 1.95 28.97 11.80
CA CYS A 250 1.29 30.23 11.53
C CYS A 250 1.52 31.15 12.74
N ILE A 251 1.84 32.41 12.50
CA ILE A 251 1.92 33.44 13.54
C ILE A 251 0.70 34.32 13.34
N SER A 252 -0.28 34.23 14.24
CA SER A 252 -1.36 35.22 14.28
C SER A 252 -0.73 36.57 14.59
N VAL A 253 -0.80 37.47 13.60
CA VAL A 253 -0.58 38.89 13.83
C VAL A 253 -1.96 39.42 14.17
N ASP A 254 -2.20 39.75 15.44
CA ASP A 254 -3.46 40.35 15.90
C ASP A 254 -3.57 41.78 15.36
N GLY A 255 -3.88 41.87 14.08
CA GLY A 255 -4.22 43.10 13.39
C GLY A 255 -5.61 43.57 13.82
N ARG A 256 -5.70 44.20 14.99
CA ARG A 256 -6.82 45.13 15.22
C ARG A 256 -6.76 46.21 14.16
N SER A 257 -7.86 46.35 13.43
CA SER A 257 -8.17 47.56 12.67
C SER A 257 -8.59 48.62 13.68
N GLU A 258 -7.61 49.31 14.27
CA GLU A 258 -7.85 50.56 15.00
C GLU A 258 -7.45 51.71 14.05
N GLU A 259 -8.38 52.64 13.84
CA GLU A 259 -8.20 53.76 12.91
C GLU A 259 -7.11 54.72 13.39
N MET A 260 -6.52 55.44 12.43
CA MET A 260 -5.39 56.35 12.62
C MET A 260 -5.75 57.55 13.53
N GLY A 261 -5.55 57.39 14.83
CA GLY A 261 -5.56 58.49 15.81
C GLY A 261 -4.16 59.06 16.01
N ASP A 262 -4.04 60.39 15.99
CA ASP A 262 -2.77 61.11 16.15
C ASP A 262 -2.27 61.14 17.61
N GLU A 263 -1.03 61.60 17.81
CA GLU A 263 -0.24 61.65 19.06
C GLU A 263 0.38 60.34 19.59
N GLY A 264 1.71 60.32 19.67
CA GLY A 264 2.49 59.12 19.98
C GLY A 264 2.78 58.90 21.47
N ARG A 265 2.61 57.65 21.94
CA ARG A 265 3.38 57.08 23.06
C ARG A 265 3.45 55.55 23.00
N LEU A 266 4.63 55.01 22.71
CA LEU A 266 4.93 53.57 22.80
C LEU A 266 4.71 53.05 24.24
N ARG A 267 3.67 52.23 24.45
CA ARG A 267 3.52 51.41 25.66
C ARG A 267 3.79 49.95 25.33
N ARG A 268 4.84 49.41 25.96
CA ARG A 268 5.22 48.00 25.94
C ARG A 268 4.18 47.19 26.71
N LEU A 269 3.43 46.31 26.04
CA LEU A 269 2.48 45.38 26.66
C LEU A 269 2.63 43.96 26.08
N GLU A 270 2.32 42.99 26.94
CA GLU A 270 2.85 41.63 26.97
C GLU A 270 2.37 40.69 25.84
N LEU A 271 3.26 39.81 25.36
CA LEU A 271 2.84 38.60 24.65
C LEU A 271 2.26 37.58 25.64
N ARG A 272 1.03 37.13 25.43
CA ARG A 272 0.51 35.88 26.03
C ARG A 272 -0.35 35.08 25.04
N ALA A 273 -0.21 33.75 25.17
CA ALA A 273 -1.03 32.68 24.57
C ALA A 273 -0.88 32.38 23.07
N CYS A 274 0.00 31.42 22.73
CA CYS A 274 -0.44 30.12 22.17
C CYS A 274 0.69 29.07 22.06
N ILE A 275 1.57 28.97 23.07
CA ILE A 275 2.55 27.87 23.17
C ILE A 275 2.59 27.38 24.62
N MET A 276 1.83 26.33 24.92
CA MET A 276 2.07 25.42 26.05
C MET A 276 1.56 24.04 25.68
N TRP A 277 2.46 23.15 25.26
CA TRP A 277 2.45 21.71 25.56
C TRP A 277 3.74 21.09 25.01
N GLN A 278 4.83 21.23 25.76
CA GLN A 278 5.71 20.13 26.18
C GLN A 278 6.95 20.65 26.96
N ALA A 279 7.53 19.74 27.74
CA ALA A 279 8.87 19.77 28.36
C ALA A 279 9.06 20.38 29.78
N VAL A 280 8.99 19.46 30.76
CA VAL A 280 9.87 19.29 31.94
C VAL A 280 9.82 20.28 33.12
N SER A 281 9.38 19.73 34.26
CA SER A 281 9.95 19.88 35.61
C SER A 281 9.75 18.50 36.29
N TRP A 282 10.59 17.98 37.18
CA TRP A 282 11.24 18.65 38.30
C TRP A 282 12.68 18.17 38.55
N LEU A 283 13.58 19.14 38.75
CA LEU A 283 14.64 19.03 39.74
C LEU A 283 14.23 19.94 40.91
N SER A 284 14.45 19.49 42.14
CA SER A 284 14.46 20.32 43.34
C SER A 284 15.36 19.70 44.41
N PRO A 285 15.89 20.49 45.37
CA PRO A 285 17.23 20.24 45.89
C PRO A 285 17.29 19.73 47.34
N ALA A 286 18.42 19.07 47.63
CA ALA A 286 19.17 19.00 48.89
C ALA A 286 18.45 18.90 50.26
N ASP A 287 18.80 17.85 51.02
CA ASP A 287 19.17 17.98 52.44
C ASP A 287 20.29 16.96 52.77
N PRO A 288 21.34 17.28 53.58
CA PRO A 288 22.54 16.44 53.68
C PRO A 288 22.67 15.71 55.03
N ARG A 289 22.75 14.36 55.04
CA ARG A 289 23.22 13.61 56.23
C ARG A 289 24.08 12.39 55.89
N TYR A 290 25.28 12.43 56.46
CA TYR A 290 26.04 11.33 57.08
C TYR A 290 26.71 10.22 56.23
N LEU A 291 28.05 10.16 56.44
CA LEU A 291 28.94 8.98 56.48
C LEU A 291 29.51 8.37 55.18
N ALA A 292 30.77 8.75 54.90
CA ALA A 292 31.88 7.81 54.61
C ALA A 292 32.32 7.09 55.92
N PRO A 293 33.25 6.09 55.95
CA PRO A 293 34.20 5.61 54.94
C PRO A 293 34.06 4.06 54.72
N THR A 294 34.98 3.21 54.21
CA THR A 294 36.45 3.21 53.98
C THR A 294 36.88 2.31 52.79
N GLY A 295 38.05 2.58 52.20
CA GLY A 295 38.96 1.51 51.74
C GLY A 295 39.15 1.33 50.21
N PRO A 296 40.29 0.77 49.74
CA PRO A 296 40.94 1.33 48.56
C PRO A 296 41.33 0.37 47.40
N ALA A 297 41.51 1.00 46.23
CA ALA A 297 42.51 0.76 45.18
C ALA A 297 42.91 -0.68 44.75
N ALA A 298 42.73 -0.95 43.44
CA ALA A 298 43.66 -1.74 42.63
C ALA A 298 43.72 -1.16 41.20
N SER A 299 44.92 -1.19 40.60
CA SER A 299 45.28 -0.50 39.35
C SER A 299 45.15 -1.42 38.12
N PRO A 300 45.41 -0.97 36.87
CA PRO A 300 44.93 -1.63 35.66
C PRO A 300 45.86 -2.74 35.17
N ASP A 301 45.33 -3.61 34.30
CA ASP A 301 46.17 -4.42 33.42
C ASP A 301 45.60 -4.52 31.99
N ARG A 302 46.49 -4.41 31.01
CA ARG A 302 46.24 -4.61 29.57
C ARG A 302 47.58 -4.96 28.94
N PRO A 303 47.65 -6.06 28.16
CA PRO A 303 48.45 -6.03 26.94
C PRO A 303 47.67 -6.40 25.68
N ARG A 304 48.30 -6.07 24.55
CA ARG A 304 47.91 -6.40 23.18
C ARG A 304 48.43 -7.80 22.80
N ASP A 305 47.97 -8.38 21.69
CA ASP A 305 48.79 -8.49 20.45
C ASP A 305 48.19 -9.41 19.35
N ARG A 306 48.76 -9.24 18.12
CA ARG A 306 48.67 -10.08 16.89
C ARG A 306 47.39 -9.93 16.04
N VAL A 307 47.37 -9.40 14.80
CA VAL A 307 48.34 -9.02 13.72
C VAL A 307 48.65 -10.09 12.64
N PHE A 308 48.24 -9.76 11.38
CA PHE A 308 48.68 -10.23 10.03
C PHE A 308 48.38 -11.67 9.53
N PRO A 309 48.43 -11.96 8.19
CA PRO A 309 48.43 -11.06 6.99
C PRO A 309 47.54 -11.45 5.77
N ALA A 310 47.37 -10.47 4.87
CA ALA A 310 47.24 -10.45 3.38
C ALA A 310 46.86 -11.68 2.51
N LEU A 311 46.12 -11.42 1.41
CA LEU A 311 46.66 -11.45 0.03
C LEU A 311 45.69 -10.89 -1.06
N PHE A 312 46.27 -10.27 -2.09
CA PHE A 312 45.70 -9.79 -3.38
C PHE A 312 45.85 -10.91 -4.46
N PRO A 313 45.39 -10.84 -5.75
CA PRO A 313 45.43 -9.66 -6.64
C PRO A 313 44.30 -9.45 -7.68
N GLU A 314 44.47 -8.39 -8.48
CA GLU A 314 43.70 -8.01 -9.67
C GLU A 314 44.15 -8.73 -10.98
N SER A 315 43.50 -8.37 -12.10
CA SER A 315 43.78 -8.65 -13.52
C SER A 315 43.48 -10.08 -14.02
N GLY A 316 43.00 -10.27 -15.26
CA GLY A 316 42.54 -9.32 -16.28
C GLY A 316 42.57 -9.95 -17.68
N LEU A 317 41.53 -9.74 -18.49
CA LEU A 317 41.46 -9.94 -19.95
C LEU A 317 40.15 -9.36 -20.50
#